data_AF-A0A955RUK1-F1
#
_entry.id   AF-A0A955RUK1-F1
#
_cell.length_a   1.000
_cell.length_b   1.000
_cell.length_c   1.000
_cell.angle_alpha   90.00
_cell.angle_beta   90.00
_cell.angle_gamma   90.00
#
_symmetry.space_group_name_H-M   'P 1'
#
loop_
_entity.id
_entity.type
_entity.pdbx_description
1 polymer ?
#
loop_
_entity_poly.entity_id
_entity_poly.type
_entity_poly.pdbx_seq_one_letter_code
_entity_poly.pdbx_strand_id
1 'polypeptide(L)'
;MKRSYYRKSQRPTLGKSLLKLFLGVLIFGAPVLVLLLIFKPFVSQQVAEERPAVQIDYSLPLGYQRKDVTEIVKKMSDDPEYLFYFYSIGKDDIVKATYDVFEILDRARNRDALKSEIDSLQKKTQSLATMFYHLEYTDDYVDDPTAFPELQKVLKTFLYEEFKLAILGVSYKGTYDENFYFQWDRTSRLAARKLHGILLKRRRAAKK
;
A
#
# COMPACT_ATOMS: atom_id res chain seq x y z
N MET A 1 -45.72 66.94 -37.98
CA MET A 1 -44.86 66.66 -39.15
C MET A 1 -43.49 66.17 -38.65
N LYS A 2 -42.89 65.19 -39.34
CA LYS A 2 -41.89 64.21 -38.87
C LYS A 2 -40.58 64.78 -38.27
N ARG A 3 -40.09 64.12 -37.20
CA ARG A 3 -38.70 64.15 -36.74
C ARG A 3 -37.84 63.22 -37.63
N SER A 4 -36.69 63.71 -38.08
CA SER A 4 -35.62 62.93 -38.70
C SER A 4 -34.36 63.13 -37.87
N TYR A 5 -33.73 62.05 -37.40
CA TYR A 5 -32.31 62.03 -37.06
C TYR A 5 -31.73 60.65 -37.36
N TYR A 6 -30.89 60.60 -38.40
CA TYR A 6 -30.00 59.51 -38.75
C TYR A 6 -28.94 59.30 -37.65
N ARG A 7 -28.74 58.07 -37.18
CA ARG A 7 -27.68 57.71 -36.23
C ARG A 7 -26.52 57.03 -36.96
N LYS A 8 -25.35 57.63 -36.82
CA LYS A 8 -24.04 57.28 -37.39
C LYS A 8 -23.60 55.88 -36.90
N SER A 9 -23.23 55.01 -37.83
CA SER A 9 -22.67 53.68 -37.57
C SER A 9 -21.21 53.76 -37.09
N GLN A 10 -20.93 53.27 -35.89
CA GLN A 10 -19.58 52.91 -35.44
C GLN A 10 -19.49 51.39 -35.31
N ARG A 11 -18.67 50.75 -36.15
CA ARG A 11 -18.32 49.32 -36.01
C ARG A 11 -17.17 49.18 -35.01
N PRO A 12 -17.28 48.38 -33.94
CA PRO A 12 -16.14 48.04 -33.13
C PRO A 12 -15.34 46.89 -33.75
N THR A 13 -14.02 47.06 -33.79
CA THR A 13 -13.02 46.10 -34.28
C THR A 13 -12.90 44.91 -33.32
N LEU A 14 -13.64 43.83 -33.60
CA LEU A 14 -13.66 42.56 -32.84
C LEU A 14 -12.27 41.92 -32.60
N GLY A 15 -11.31 42.13 -33.50
CA GLY A 15 -9.98 41.51 -33.40
C GLY A 15 -9.11 42.00 -32.23
N LYS A 16 -9.27 43.26 -31.78
CA LYS A 16 -8.42 43.82 -30.70
C LYS A 16 -8.84 43.37 -29.30
N SER A 17 -10.09 42.99 -29.10
CA SER A 17 -10.58 42.51 -27.79
C SER A 17 -10.20 41.05 -27.52
N LEU A 18 -10.19 40.20 -28.55
CA LEU A 18 -9.77 38.80 -28.42
C LEU A 18 -8.27 38.67 -28.12
N LEU A 19 -7.42 39.48 -28.76
CA LEU A 19 -5.97 39.46 -28.51
C LEU A 19 -5.62 39.90 -27.07
N LYS A 20 -6.35 40.89 -26.51
CA LYS A 20 -6.15 41.36 -25.13
C LYS A 20 -6.60 40.32 -24.09
N LEU A 21 -7.67 39.57 -24.36
CA LEU A 21 -8.10 38.46 -23.52
C LEU A 21 -7.07 37.33 -23.52
N PHE A 22 -6.52 36.97 -24.69
CA PHE A 22 -5.50 35.93 -24.79
C PHE A 22 -4.20 36.32 -24.09
N LEU A 23 -3.76 37.58 -24.21
CA LEU A 23 -2.58 38.10 -23.52
C LEU A 23 -2.77 38.10 -21.99
N GLY A 24 -3.99 38.42 -21.52
CA GLY A 24 -4.34 38.37 -20.10
C GLY A 24 -4.26 36.95 -19.53
N VAL A 25 -4.75 35.94 -20.27
CA VAL A 25 -4.66 34.53 -19.86
C VAL A 25 -3.22 34.03 -19.85
N LEU A 26 -2.37 34.47 -20.79
CA LEU A 26 -0.95 34.10 -20.81
C LEU A 26 -0.14 34.74 -19.68
N ILE A 27 -0.38 36.02 -19.37
CA ILE A 27 0.37 36.74 -18.34
C ILE A 27 -0.05 36.32 -16.92
N PHE A 28 -1.31 35.95 -16.69
CA PHE A 28 -1.77 35.50 -15.36
C PHE A 28 -1.79 33.96 -15.21
N GLY A 29 -2.03 33.21 -16.28
CA GLY A 29 -2.10 31.74 -16.23
C GLY A 29 -0.72 31.07 -16.21
N ALA A 30 0.26 31.60 -16.94
CA ALA A 30 1.59 31.00 -17.01
C ALA A 30 2.37 31.09 -15.67
N PRO A 31 2.37 32.21 -14.92
CA PRO A 31 3.05 32.27 -13.64
C PRO A 31 2.44 31.34 -12.59
N VAL A 32 1.12 31.15 -12.61
CA VAL A 32 0.42 30.22 -11.71
C VAL A 32 0.75 28.76 -12.04
N LEU A 33 0.80 28.39 -13.33
CA LEU A 33 1.23 27.06 -13.77
C LEU A 33 2.70 26.78 -13.42
N VAL A 34 3.58 27.76 -13.58
CA VAL A 34 5.00 27.63 -13.22
C VAL A 34 5.18 27.53 -11.70
N LEU A 35 4.42 28.29 -10.90
CA LEU A 35 4.39 28.15 -9.44
C LEU A 35 3.91 26.74 -9.02
N LEU A 36 2.85 26.21 -9.64
CA LEU A 36 2.36 24.85 -9.37
C LEU A 36 3.39 23.76 -9.72
N LEU A 37 4.19 23.95 -10.78
CA LEU A 37 5.24 23.00 -11.18
C LEU A 37 6.49 23.08 -10.30
N ILE A 38 6.86 24.27 -9.82
CA ILE A 38 8.03 24.48 -8.95
C ILE A 38 7.76 24.05 -7.50
N PHE A 39 6.51 24.18 -7.01
CA PHE A 39 6.14 23.73 -5.65
C PHE A 39 5.71 22.26 -5.56
N LYS A 40 5.42 21.58 -6.68
CA LYS A 40 5.08 20.15 -6.70
C LYS A 40 6.14 19.23 -6.04
N PRO A 41 7.46 19.40 -6.26
CA PRO A 41 8.46 18.52 -5.65
C PRO A 41 8.74 18.83 -4.18
N PHE A 42 8.30 19.98 -3.65
CA PHE A 42 8.54 20.37 -2.24
C PHE A 42 7.40 20.00 -1.28
N VAL A 43 6.17 19.82 -1.77
CA VAL A 43 5.05 19.33 -0.95
C VAL A 43 4.99 17.79 -0.94
N SER A 44 5.54 17.12 -1.96
CA SER A 44 5.49 15.64 -2.07
C SER A 44 6.51 14.89 -1.19
N GLN A 45 7.33 15.58 -0.38
CA GLN A 45 8.34 14.95 0.48
C GLN A 45 8.07 15.09 2.00
N GLN A 46 7.01 15.82 2.40
CA GLN A 46 6.71 16.05 3.83
C GLN A 46 5.24 15.90 4.23
N VAL A 47 4.34 15.58 3.31
CA VAL A 47 2.97 15.19 3.65
C VAL A 47 2.98 13.68 3.89
N ALA A 48 2.74 13.29 5.13
CA ALA A 48 2.33 11.94 5.49
C ALA A 48 1.39 11.43 4.40
N GLU A 49 1.80 10.37 3.72
CA GLU A 49 0.99 9.59 2.78
C GLU A 49 -0.49 9.78 3.11
N GLU A 50 -1.19 10.60 2.30
CA GLU A 50 -2.64 10.52 2.20
C GLU A 50 -2.89 9.11 1.66
N ARG A 51 -2.92 8.15 2.59
CA ARG A 51 -3.35 6.79 2.33
C ARG A 51 -4.69 6.95 1.63
N PRO A 52 -4.88 6.45 0.40
CA PRO A 52 -6.21 6.45 -0.18
C PRO A 52 -7.13 5.80 0.87
N ALA A 53 -8.20 6.51 1.22
CA ALA A 53 -9.20 6.02 2.15
C ALA A 53 -9.56 4.60 1.70
N VAL A 54 -9.17 3.60 2.50
CA VAL A 54 -9.37 2.20 2.18
C VAL A 54 -10.88 2.03 2.12
N GLN A 55 -11.40 1.90 0.90
CA GLN A 55 -12.71 1.34 0.65
C GLN A 55 -12.74 0.03 1.44
N ILE A 56 -13.66 -0.07 2.41
CA ILE A 56 -13.61 -1.05 3.51
C ILE A 56 -13.98 -2.44 2.98
N ASP A 57 -13.12 -3.02 2.14
CA ASP A 57 -13.37 -4.25 1.40
C ASP A 57 -12.99 -5.51 2.21
N TYR A 58 -12.43 -5.33 3.40
CA TYR A 58 -11.90 -6.40 4.26
C TYR A 58 -12.70 -6.60 5.56
N SER A 59 -13.92 -6.07 5.64
CA SER A 59 -14.77 -6.20 6.82
C SER A 59 -15.25 -7.64 7.00
N LEU A 60 -15.17 -8.15 8.23
CA LEU A 60 -15.72 -9.45 8.61
C LEU A 60 -17.21 -9.32 8.96
N PRO A 61 -18.10 -10.17 8.41
CA PRO A 61 -19.49 -10.17 8.82
C PRO A 61 -19.66 -10.67 10.25
N LEU A 62 -20.79 -10.30 10.88
CA LEU A 62 -21.20 -10.90 12.14
C LEU A 62 -21.35 -12.41 11.98
N GLY A 63 -20.72 -13.18 12.86
CA GLY A 63 -20.75 -14.64 12.79
C GLY A 63 -19.96 -15.23 11.63
N TYR A 64 -18.93 -14.53 11.15
CA TYR A 64 -18.04 -15.00 10.07
C TYR A 64 -17.59 -16.46 10.24
N GLN A 65 -17.31 -17.06 9.10
CA GLN A 65 -16.89 -18.43 8.89
C GLN A 65 -15.56 -18.43 8.13
N ARG A 66 -14.97 -19.62 7.98
CA ARG A 66 -13.70 -19.81 7.28
C ARG A 66 -13.71 -19.28 5.84
N LYS A 67 -14.85 -19.36 5.15
CA LYS A 67 -15.00 -18.84 3.78
C LYS A 67 -14.76 -17.34 3.71
N ASP A 68 -15.14 -16.58 4.74
CA ASP A 68 -15.02 -15.12 4.74
C ASP A 68 -13.54 -14.70 4.82
N VAL A 69 -12.74 -15.44 5.60
CA VAL A 69 -11.27 -15.27 5.62
C VAL A 69 -10.65 -15.63 4.27
N THR A 70 -11.17 -16.66 3.61
CA THR A 70 -10.73 -17.05 2.26
C THR A 70 -11.04 -15.97 1.23
N GLU A 71 -12.20 -15.32 1.33
CA GLU A 71 -12.57 -14.18 0.48
C GLU A 71 -11.68 -12.96 0.73
N ILE A 72 -11.33 -12.66 1.99
CA ILE A 72 -10.35 -11.62 2.32
C ILE A 72 -9.00 -11.92 1.66
N VAL A 73 -8.48 -13.14 1.82
CA VAL A 73 -7.21 -13.56 1.20
C VAL A 73 -7.29 -13.49 -0.32
N LYS A 74 -8.42 -13.87 -0.92
CA LYS A 74 -8.62 -13.74 -2.36
C LYS A 74 -8.57 -12.27 -2.81
N LYS A 75 -9.23 -11.36 -2.10
CA LYS A 75 -9.16 -9.92 -2.39
C LYS A 75 -7.73 -9.39 -2.26
N MET A 76 -7.00 -9.81 -1.22
CA MET A 76 -5.59 -9.47 -1.08
C MET A 76 -4.74 -9.94 -2.28
N SER A 77 -5.13 -11.04 -2.96
CA SER A 77 -4.41 -11.51 -4.15
C SER A 77 -4.61 -10.65 -5.39
N ASP A 78 -5.64 -9.81 -5.40
CA ASP A 78 -5.92 -8.84 -6.46
C ASP A 78 -5.39 -7.43 -6.11
N ASP A 79 -5.06 -7.18 -4.83
CA ASP A 79 -4.58 -5.89 -4.31
C ASP A 79 -3.05 -5.73 -4.49
N PRO A 80 -2.59 -4.70 -5.23
CA PRO A 80 -1.17 -4.42 -5.42
C PRO A 80 -0.34 -4.33 -4.14
N GLU A 81 -0.94 -3.89 -3.02
CA GLU A 81 -0.27 -3.79 -1.72
C GLU A 81 0.20 -5.16 -1.20
N TYR A 82 -0.59 -6.21 -1.46
CA TYR A 82 -0.37 -7.55 -0.88
C TYR A 82 0.14 -8.59 -1.89
N LEU A 83 0.19 -8.25 -3.18
CA LEU A 83 0.69 -9.15 -4.25
C LEU A 83 2.03 -9.82 -3.93
N PHE A 84 2.91 -9.15 -3.19
CA PHE A 84 4.20 -9.68 -2.77
C PHE A 84 4.10 -11.05 -2.07
N TYR A 85 3.09 -11.28 -1.23
CA TYR A 85 2.91 -12.55 -0.52
C TYR A 85 2.62 -13.71 -1.47
N PHE A 86 1.76 -13.47 -2.44
CA PHE A 86 1.32 -14.48 -3.42
C PHE A 86 2.45 -14.88 -4.40
N TYR A 87 3.50 -14.06 -4.50
CA TYR A 87 4.72 -14.43 -5.23
C TYR A 87 5.79 -15.10 -4.36
N SER A 88 5.75 -14.88 -3.04
CA SER A 88 6.84 -15.25 -2.12
C SER A 88 6.52 -16.49 -1.28
N ILE A 89 5.23 -16.81 -1.11
CA ILE A 89 4.74 -17.91 -0.28
C ILE A 89 4.11 -18.98 -1.19
N GLY A 90 4.33 -20.25 -0.85
CA GLY A 90 3.72 -21.37 -1.58
C GLY A 90 2.20 -21.40 -1.42
N LYS A 91 1.48 -21.92 -2.42
CA LYS A 91 0.01 -22.00 -2.37
C LYS A 91 -0.49 -22.78 -1.14
N ASP A 92 0.16 -23.89 -0.81
CA ASP A 92 -0.21 -24.71 0.36
C ASP A 92 -0.02 -23.95 1.68
N ASP A 93 1.03 -23.14 1.77
CA ASP A 93 1.29 -22.29 2.93
C ASP A 93 0.27 -21.15 3.04
N ILE A 94 -0.20 -20.59 1.92
CA ILE A 94 -1.28 -19.59 1.92
C ILE A 94 -2.59 -20.20 2.44
N VAL A 95 -2.94 -21.40 1.97
CA VAL A 95 -4.14 -22.13 2.44
C VAL A 95 -4.04 -22.41 3.93
N LYS A 96 -2.87 -22.90 4.38
CA LYS A 96 -2.61 -23.16 5.80
C LYS A 96 -2.69 -21.87 6.64
N ALA A 97 -2.11 -20.77 6.18
CA ALA A 97 -2.17 -19.48 6.88
C ALA A 97 -3.62 -18.97 6.99
N THR A 98 -4.42 -19.16 5.94
CA THR A 98 -5.86 -18.81 5.94
C THR A 98 -6.62 -19.59 7.02
N TYR A 99 -6.32 -20.89 7.16
CA TYR A 99 -6.87 -21.73 8.22
C TYR A 99 -6.44 -21.24 9.61
N ASP A 100 -5.13 -21.03 9.81
CA ASP A 100 -4.60 -20.58 11.10
C ASP A 100 -5.20 -19.23 11.53
N VAL A 101 -5.39 -18.31 10.59
CA VAL A 101 -6.02 -17.01 10.85
C VAL A 101 -7.48 -17.19 11.25
N PHE A 102 -8.22 -18.08 10.60
CA PHE A 102 -9.58 -18.39 11.02
C PHE A 102 -9.62 -18.89 12.46
N GLU A 103 -8.73 -19.79 12.88
CA GLU A 103 -8.67 -20.29 14.27
C GLU A 103 -8.34 -19.17 15.28
N ILE A 104 -7.47 -18.23 14.90
CA ILE A 104 -7.17 -17.05 15.73
C ILE A 104 -8.42 -16.18 15.89
N LEU A 105 -9.06 -15.85 14.77
CA LEU A 105 -10.28 -15.05 14.74
C LEU A 105 -11.39 -15.72 15.57
N ASP A 106 -11.65 -17.01 15.36
CA ASP A 106 -12.70 -17.75 16.05
C ASP A 106 -12.53 -17.79 17.57
N ARG A 107 -11.28 -17.85 18.06
CA ARG A 107 -10.98 -17.73 19.49
C ARG A 107 -11.08 -16.29 20.00
N ALA A 108 -10.84 -15.29 19.15
CA ALA A 108 -10.76 -13.88 19.49
C ALA A 108 -11.83 -13.05 18.75
N ARG A 109 -13.11 -13.41 18.95
CA ARG A 109 -14.22 -12.81 18.18
C ARG A 109 -14.51 -11.34 18.48
N ASN A 110 -14.11 -10.81 19.63
CA ASN A 110 -14.34 -9.41 19.99
C ASN A 110 -13.10 -8.53 19.69
N ARG A 111 -13.33 -7.22 19.61
CA ARG A 111 -12.30 -6.22 19.26
C ARG A 111 -11.04 -6.33 20.12
N ASP A 112 -11.18 -6.36 21.44
CA ASP A 112 -10.03 -6.28 22.34
C ASP A 112 -9.21 -7.58 22.34
N ALA A 113 -9.89 -8.73 22.31
CA ALA A 113 -9.24 -10.03 22.18
C ALA A 113 -8.46 -10.13 20.87
N LEU A 114 -9.06 -9.74 19.74
CA LEU A 114 -8.39 -9.77 18.45
C LEU A 114 -7.19 -8.82 18.41
N LYS A 115 -7.33 -7.63 19.00
CA LYS A 115 -6.22 -6.69 19.11
C LYS A 115 -5.05 -7.26 19.91
N SER A 116 -5.34 -7.97 21.00
CA SER A 116 -4.33 -8.66 21.82
C SER A 116 -3.60 -9.75 21.03
N GLU A 117 -4.31 -10.59 20.28
CA GLU A 117 -3.72 -11.61 19.40
C GLU A 117 -2.83 -10.97 18.32
N ILE A 118 -3.30 -9.88 17.71
CA ILE A 118 -2.53 -9.10 16.75
C ILE A 118 -1.23 -8.58 17.37
N ASP A 119 -1.29 -7.99 18.57
CA ASP A 119 -0.11 -7.43 19.24
C ASP A 119 0.89 -8.52 19.63
N SER A 120 0.40 -9.70 20.04
CA SER A 120 1.23 -10.87 20.34
C SER A 120 1.95 -11.37 19.08
N LEU A 121 1.20 -11.53 17.98
CA LEU A 121 1.75 -11.98 16.70
C LEU A 121 2.72 -10.95 16.10
N GLN A 122 2.44 -9.65 16.26
CA GLN A 122 3.33 -8.58 15.83
C GLN A 122 4.66 -8.65 16.57
N LYS A 123 4.67 -8.83 17.90
CA LYS A 123 5.91 -8.98 18.68
C LYS A 123 6.72 -10.18 18.22
N LYS A 124 6.08 -11.33 17.98
CA LYS A 124 6.73 -12.52 17.43
C LYS A 124 7.36 -12.24 16.06
N THR A 125 6.62 -11.55 15.19
CA THR A 125 7.08 -11.19 13.85
C THR A 125 8.25 -10.22 13.88
N GLN A 126 8.25 -9.25 14.80
CA GLN A 126 9.37 -8.32 15.02
C GLN A 126 10.63 -9.03 15.52
N SER A 127 10.46 -10.02 16.40
CA SER A 127 11.56 -10.86 16.87
C SER A 127 12.20 -11.64 15.70
N LEU A 128 11.39 -12.25 14.84
CA LEU A 128 11.84 -12.92 13.63
C LEU A 128 12.52 -11.96 12.64
N ALA A 129 11.97 -10.76 12.47
CA ALA A 129 12.57 -9.72 11.63
C ALA A 129 13.96 -9.30 12.13
N THR A 130 14.13 -9.19 13.45
CA THR A 130 15.41 -8.89 14.09
C THR A 130 16.43 -10.00 13.85
N MET A 131 16.03 -11.27 14.04
CA MET A 131 16.89 -12.41 13.72
C MET A 131 17.33 -12.37 12.25
N PHE A 132 16.39 -12.16 11.33
CA PHE A 132 16.69 -12.05 9.90
C PHE A 132 17.62 -10.88 9.54
N TYR A 133 17.44 -9.73 10.20
CA TYR A 133 18.28 -8.56 9.98
C TYR A 133 19.75 -8.85 10.30
N HIS A 134 20.02 -9.57 11.38
CA HIS A 134 21.37 -9.91 11.85
C HIS A 134 22.03 -11.08 11.13
N LEU A 135 21.28 -11.90 10.38
CA LEU A 135 21.88 -12.98 9.59
C LEU A 135 22.68 -12.41 8.43
N GLU A 136 23.97 -12.69 8.34
CA GLU A 136 24.74 -12.35 7.15
C GLU A 136 24.20 -13.12 5.95
N TYR A 137 24.01 -12.40 4.85
CA TYR A 137 23.48 -12.94 3.62
C TYR A 137 24.59 -12.86 2.58
N THR A 138 25.14 -14.01 2.20
CA THR A 138 26.12 -14.11 1.11
C THR A 138 25.38 -14.09 -0.22
N ASP A 139 26.02 -13.55 -1.27
CA ASP A 139 25.43 -13.58 -2.61
C ASP A 139 25.14 -15.04 -3.06
N ASP A 140 25.89 -16.01 -2.53
CA ASP A 140 25.67 -17.46 -2.72
C ASP A 140 24.25 -17.93 -2.39
N TYR A 141 23.56 -17.31 -1.42
CA TYR A 141 22.16 -17.68 -1.15
C TYR A 141 21.23 -17.26 -2.31
N VAL A 142 21.51 -16.14 -2.99
CA VAL A 142 20.70 -15.72 -4.15
C VAL A 142 20.73 -16.80 -5.21
N ASP A 143 21.92 -17.34 -5.43
CA ASP A 143 22.22 -18.26 -6.52
C ASP A 143 21.77 -19.68 -6.17
N ASP A 144 22.02 -20.13 -4.93
CA ASP A 144 21.54 -21.41 -4.41
C ASP A 144 20.98 -21.32 -2.97
N PRO A 145 19.66 -21.07 -2.82
CA PRO A 145 18.99 -21.07 -1.52
C PRO A 145 19.01 -22.44 -0.82
N THR A 146 19.23 -23.54 -1.57
CA THR A 146 19.23 -24.90 -1.01
C THR A 146 20.51 -25.20 -0.24
N ALA A 147 21.60 -24.49 -0.53
CA ALA A 147 22.85 -24.54 0.22
C ALA A 147 22.73 -23.93 1.63
N PHE A 148 21.65 -23.18 1.92
CA PHE A 148 21.44 -22.47 3.18
C PHE A 148 20.06 -22.79 3.79
N PRO A 149 19.81 -24.06 4.18
CA PRO A 149 18.49 -24.53 4.59
C PRO A 149 17.95 -23.81 5.83
N GLU A 150 18.80 -23.47 6.80
CA GLU A 150 18.38 -22.76 8.02
C GLU A 150 17.93 -21.33 7.73
N LEU A 151 18.67 -20.59 6.89
CA LEU A 151 18.28 -19.26 6.46
C LEU A 151 16.98 -19.29 5.65
N GLN A 152 16.81 -20.30 4.78
CA GLN A 152 15.58 -20.52 4.03
C GLN A 152 14.40 -20.88 4.94
N LYS A 153 14.61 -21.62 6.03
CA LYS A 153 13.59 -21.94 7.03
C LYS A 153 13.16 -20.72 7.84
N VAL A 154 14.12 -19.91 8.33
CA VAL A 154 13.83 -18.67 9.06
C VAL A 154 13.05 -17.70 8.16
N LEU A 155 13.47 -17.55 6.91
CA LEU A 155 12.78 -16.68 5.96
C LEU A 155 11.34 -17.12 5.71
N LYS A 156 11.12 -18.41 5.43
CA LYS A 156 9.76 -18.95 5.24
C LYS A 156 8.89 -18.73 6.47
N THR A 157 9.45 -18.96 7.65
CA THR A 157 8.75 -18.74 8.93
C THR A 157 8.36 -17.27 9.10
N PHE A 158 9.28 -16.35 8.82
CA PHE A 158 9.00 -14.91 8.88
C PHE A 158 7.87 -14.51 7.94
N LEU A 159 7.97 -14.88 6.65
CA LEU A 159 6.95 -14.57 5.64
C LEU A 159 5.58 -15.16 6.01
N TYR A 160 5.56 -16.37 6.57
CA TYR A 160 4.33 -17.02 7.00
C TYR A 160 3.65 -16.27 8.16
N GLU A 161 4.41 -15.93 9.21
CA GLU A 161 3.85 -15.22 10.37
C GLU A 161 3.41 -13.81 10.01
N GLU A 162 4.18 -13.12 9.17
CA GLU A 162 3.89 -11.76 8.73
C GLU A 162 2.67 -11.74 7.78
N PHE A 163 2.48 -12.76 6.93
CA PHE A 163 1.27 -12.89 6.12
C PHE A 163 0.01 -13.12 6.97
N LYS A 164 0.07 -13.97 8.01
CA LYS A 164 -1.04 -14.10 8.97
C LYS A 164 -1.37 -12.76 9.63
N LEU A 165 -0.32 -12.01 10.02
CA LEU A 165 -0.48 -10.69 10.62
C LEU A 165 -1.15 -9.71 9.64
N ALA A 166 -0.77 -9.72 8.36
CA ALA A 166 -1.41 -8.91 7.33
C ALA A 166 -2.91 -9.20 7.21
N ILE A 167 -3.31 -10.49 7.11
CA ILE A 167 -4.73 -10.89 7.05
C ILE A 167 -5.50 -10.39 8.29
N LEU A 168 -4.94 -10.59 9.48
CA LEU A 168 -5.57 -10.12 10.73
C LEU A 168 -5.65 -8.59 10.77
N GLY A 169 -4.63 -7.89 10.30
CA GLY A 169 -4.58 -6.43 10.26
C GLY A 169 -5.63 -5.83 9.35
N VAL A 170 -5.78 -6.33 8.12
CA VAL A 170 -6.82 -5.84 7.20
C VAL A 170 -8.22 -6.19 7.72
N SER A 171 -8.38 -7.38 8.32
CA SER A 171 -9.65 -7.81 8.93
C SER A 171 -10.02 -6.91 10.10
N TYR A 172 -9.08 -6.62 11.01
CA TYR A 172 -9.29 -5.74 12.16
C TYR A 172 -9.60 -4.32 11.71
N LYS A 173 -8.82 -3.81 10.75
CA LYS A 173 -9.02 -2.48 10.19
C LYS A 173 -10.40 -2.34 9.56
N GLY A 174 -10.81 -3.32 8.77
CA GLY A 174 -12.10 -3.32 8.08
C GLY A 174 -13.31 -3.56 8.99
N THR A 175 -13.12 -4.14 10.17
CA THR A 175 -14.22 -4.54 11.06
C THR A 175 -14.37 -3.63 12.28
N TYR A 176 -13.27 -3.11 12.83
CA TYR A 176 -13.25 -2.48 14.15
C TYR A 176 -12.61 -1.09 14.21
N ASP A 177 -11.59 -0.82 13.40
CA ASP A 177 -10.81 0.42 13.49
C ASP A 177 -10.18 0.78 12.14
N GLU A 178 -10.87 1.60 11.36
CA GLU A 178 -10.40 2.05 10.04
C GLU A 178 -9.05 2.78 10.07
N ASN A 179 -8.69 3.34 11.23
CA ASN A 179 -7.41 4.03 11.44
C ASN A 179 -6.31 3.10 11.92
N PHE A 180 -6.55 1.79 12.04
CA PHE A 180 -5.55 0.84 12.50
C PHE A 180 -4.35 0.78 11.54
N TYR A 181 -3.15 0.77 12.13
CA TYR A 181 -1.91 0.47 11.43
C TYR A 181 -0.90 -0.20 12.36
N PHE A 182 -0.07 -1.07 11.79
CA PHE A 182 1.02 -1.70 12.50
C PHE A 182 2.12 -0.71 12.85
N GLN A 183 2.62 -0.82 14.08
CA GLN A 183 3.72 0.00 14.58
C GLN A 183 5.04 -0.76 14.44
N TRP A 184 5.68 -0.63 13.28
CA TRP A 184 6.96 -1.29 13.02
C TRP A 184 8.14 -0.51 13.58
N ASP A 185 8.98 -1.18 14.35
CA ASP A 185 10.24 -0.60 14.82
C ASP A 185 11.23 -0.36 13.66
N ARG A 186 12.35 0.30 13.98
CA ARG A 186 13.38 0.60 12.97
C ARG A 186 13.99 -0.68 12.39
N THR A 187 14.25 -1.66 13.23
CA THR A 187 14.93 -2.92 12.85
C THR A 187 14.08 -3.72 11.86
N SER A 188 12.78 -3.87 12.12
CA SER A 188 11.84 -4.58 11.26
C SER A 188 11.71 -3.93 9.90
N ARG A 189 11.72 -2.58 9.85
CA ARG A 189 11.74 -1.83 8.58
C ARG A 189 13.02 -2.07 7.79
N LEU A 190 14.18 -2.15 8.45
CA LEU A 190 15.44 -2.48 7.80
C LEU A 190 15.48 -3.95 7.32
N ALA A 191 14.95 -4.87 8.11
CA ALA A 191 14.78 -6.28 7.76
C ALA A 191 13.94 -6.44 6.49
N ALA A 192 12.80 -5.74 6.40
CA ALA A 192 11.93 -5.76 5.22
C ALA A 192 12.64 -5.26 3.95
N ARG A 193 13.42 -4.16 4.05
CA ARG A 193 14.22 -3.65 2.93
C ARG A 193 15.27 -4.65 2.46
N LYS A 194 15.97 -5.28 3.41
CA LYS A 194 16.95 -6.34 3.12
C LYS A 194 16.29 -7.52 2.41
N LEU A 195 15.14 -7.96 2.91
CA LEU A 195 14.36 -9.05 2.31
C LEU A 195 13.90 -8.73 0.89
N HIS A 196 13.38 -7.52 0.68
CA HIS A 196 12.96 -7.08 -0.64
C HIS A 196 14.13 -7.12 -1.64
N GLY A 197 15.33 -6.69 -1.23
CA GLY A 197 16.54 -6.77 -2.05
C GLY A 197 16.89 -8.22 -2.45
N ILE A 198 16.83 -9.15 -1.48
CA ILE A 198 17.08 -10.58 -1.69
C ILE A 198 16.10 -11.18 -2.70
N LEU A 199 14.80 -10.95 -2.52
CA LEU A 199 13.77 -11.54 -3.37
C LEU A 199 13.76 -10.93 -4.77
N LEU A 200 14.04 -9.62 -4.90
CA LEU A 200 14.25 -9.00 -6.21
C LEU A 200 15.44 -9.62 -6.96
N LYS A 201 16.57 -9.85 -6.28
CA LYS A 201 17.73 -10.52 -6.89
C LYS A 201 17.36 -11.93 -7.35
N ARG A 202 16.70 -12.73 -6.50
CA ARG A 202 16.25 -14.10 -6.84
C ARG A 202 15.29 -14.13 -8.03
N ARG A 203 14.32 -13.20 -8.08
CA ARG A 203 13.38 -13.11 -9.21
C ARG A 203 14.08 -12.76 -10.53
N ARG A 204 15.13 -11.93 -10.48
CA ARG A 204 15.94 -11.60 -11.67
C ARG A 204 16.79 -12.78 -12.12
N ALA A 205 17.35 -13.54 -11.18
CA ALA A 205 18.11 -14.75 -11.49
C ALA A 205 17.23 -15.83 -12.15
N ALA A 206 16.02 -16.08 -11.64
CA ALA A 206 15.09 -17.07 -12.19
C ALA A 206 14.50 -16.73 -13.58
N LYS A 207 14.74 -15.52 -14.09
CA LYS A 207 14.31 -15.08 -15.43
C LYS A 207 15.41 -15.16 -16.49
N LYS A 208 16.65 -15.44 -16.07
CA LYS A 208 17.78 -15.67 -16.98
C LYS A 208 17.88 -17.15 -17.29
#